data_AF-A0A7W1IRW0-F1
#
_entry.id   AF-A0A7W1IRW0-F1
#
_cell.length_a   1.000
_cell.length_b   1.000
_cell.length_c   1.000
_cell.angle_alpha   90.00
_cell.angle_beta   90.00
_cell.angle_gamma   90.00
#
_symmetry.space_group_name_H-M   'P 1'
#
loop_
_entity.id
_entity.type
_entity.pdbx_description
1 polymer ?
#
loop_
_entity_poly.entity_id
_entity_poly.type
_entity_poly.pdbx_seq_one_letter_code
_entity_poly.pdbx_strand_id
1 'polypeptide(L)'
;QLPRLLDVQGEDTNGLRASACTDAAGVTTWLLMNLDEVARSARLGDQPIHIAPGQLLALRRDDAAWRTLHAFAPDAITANRVHAPTLALTGWQARWDGAEWLALERPLAAYQLVKHAPIGAQPLLMPITGWAAHDGTVVAETMEYRATLQVPSPVPKHLTLVLEPTAQRGALRVQLGARSWEVVMADIGEAPTRIELADAVVAGTNELRITVIKPMSLDGIKWAPEIVVG
;
A
#
# COMPACT_ATOMS: atom_id res chain seq x y z
N GLN A 1 9.85 12.84 15.43
CA GLN A 1 10.44 13.49 14.23
C GLN A 1 10.23 12.59 13.03
N LEU A 2 10.24 13.11 11.79
CA LEU A 2 10.15 12.23 10.61
C LEU A 2 11.39 11.32 10.52
N PRO A 3 11.24 10.07 10.01
CA PRO A 3 12.38 9.17 9.82
C PRO A 3 13.42 9.80 8.89
N ARG A 4 14.70 9.71 9.27
CA ARG A 4 15.82 10.14 8.41
C ARG A 4 16.38 8.92 7.69
N LEU A 5 16.53 9.02 6.37
CA LEU A 5 17.30 8.05 5.60
C LEU A 5 18.78 8.17 5.98
N LEU A 6 19.42 7.03 6.20
CA LEU A 6 20.81 6.95 6.58
C LEU A 6 21.58 6.17 5.51
N ASP A 7 22.72 6.71 5.09
CA ASP A 7 23.64 5.99 4.23
C ASP A 7 24.36 4.92 5.03
N VAL A 8 24.24 3.67 4.59
CA VAL A 8 24.95 2.53 5.19
C VAL A 8 26.25 2.32 4.40
N GLN A 9 27.39 2.65 5.00
CA GLN A 9 28.70 2.53 4.36
C GLN A 9 29.43 1.26 4.81
N GLY A 10 30.03 0.53 3.87
CA GLY A 10 30.81 -0.68 4.12
C GLY A 10 31.00 -1.52 2.85
N GLU A 11 31.89 -2.50 2.89
CA GLU A 11 32.22 -3.34 1.73
C GLU A 11 31.04 -4.22 1.27
N ASP A 12 30.15 -4.61 2.20
CA ASP A 12 29.00 -5.50 1.99
C ASP A 12 27.64 -4.82 2.20
N THR A 13 27.57 -3.49 2.18
CA THR A 13 26.34 -2.74 2.50
C THR A 13 25.51 -2.38 1.27
N ASN A 14 25.96 -2.77 0.07
CA ASN A 14 25.18 -2.67 -1.16
C ASN A 14 23.86 -3.43 -1.00
N GLY A 15 22.75 -2.79 -1.35
CA GLY A 15 21.40 -3.33 -1.16
C GLY A 15 20.81 -3.16 0.24
N LEU A 16 21.58 -2.70 1.24
CA LEU A 16 21.04 -2.35 2.56
C LEU A 16 20.41 -0.95 2.54
N ARG A 17 19.32 -0.79 3.30
CA ARG A 17 18.68 0.51 3.56
C ARG A 17 18.48 0.69 5.04
N ALA A 18 18.87 1.85 5.55
CA ALA A 18 18.65 2.23 6.93
C ALA A 18 17.79 3.49 7.01
N SER A 19 16.87 3.50 7.98
CA SER A 19 16.22 4.73 8.43
C SER A 19 16.24 4.78 9.95
N ALA A 20 16.28 5.98 10.52
CA ALA A 20 16.20 6.15 11.97
C ALA A 20 15.06 7.10 12.33
N CYS A 21 14.33 6.74 13.38
CA CYS A 21 13.30 7.57 13.98
C CYS A 21 13.62 7.75 15.46
N THR A 22 13.53 8.99 15.93
CA THR A 22 13.64 9.33 17.36
C THR A 22 12.26 9.70 17.88
N ASP A 23 11.83 9.02 18.93
CA ASP A 23 10.55 9.27 19.60
C ASP A 23 10.59 10.52 20.50
N ALA A 24 9.45 10.84 21.12
CA ALA A 24 9.33 12.02 22.00
C ALA A 24 10.15 11.89 23.29
N ALA A 25 10.52 10.67 23.70
CA ALA A 25 11.38 10.41 24.85
C ALA A 25 12.88 10.48 24.49
N GLY A 26 13.22 10.76 23.23
CA GLY A 26 14.60 10.86 22.75
C GLY A 26 15.22 9.49 22.40
N VAL A 27 14.43 8.42 22.36
CA VAL A 27 14.90 7.08 22.03
C VAL A 27 14.94 6.93 20.51
N THR A 28 16.09 6.53 19.98
CA THR A 28 16.30 6.32 18.54
C THR A 28 16.20 4.84 18.18
N THR A 29 15.25 4.52 17.31
CA THR A 29 15.09 3.21 16.68
C THR A 29 15.58 3.26 15.23
N TRP A 30 16.39 2.29 14.84
CA TRP A 30 16.92 2.13 13.49
C TRP A 30 16.18 1.00 12.79
N LEU A 31 15.63 1.25 11.61
CA LEU A 31 15.10 0.23 10.72
C LEU A 31 16.19 -0.09 9.70
N LEU A 32 16.63 -1.34 9.66
CA LEU A 32 17.66 -1.83 8.74
C LEU A 32 17.09 -2.97 7.90
N MET A 33 17.03 -2.76 6.60
CA MET A 33 16.45 -3.72 5.64
C MET A 33 17.48 -4.16 4.62
N ASN A 34 17.47 -5.44 4.28
CA ASN A 34 18.19 -5.96 3.13
C ASN A 34 17.25 -6.08 1.93
N LEU A 35 17.44 -5.24 0.91
CA LEU A 35 16.67 -5.27 -0.33
C LEU A 35 17.31 -6.15 -1.41
N ASP A 36 18.43 -6.80 -1.11
CA ASP A 36 19.13 -7.67 -2.04
C ASP A 36 18.58 -9.10 -2.02
N GLU A 37 18.93 -9.89 -3.04
CA GLU A 37 18.57 -11.30 -3.17
C GLU A 37 19.50 -12.23 -2.36
N VAL A 38 20.62 -11.69 -1.86
CA VAL A 38 21.61 -12.42 -1.05
C VAL A 38 21.72 -11.85 0.36
N ALA A 39 22.14 -12.69 1.31
CA ALA A 39 22.37 -12.24 2.68
C ALA A 39 23.47 -11.18 2.73
N ARG A 40 23.27 -10.15 3.55
CA ARG A 40 24.18 -9.02 3.70
C ARG A 40 24.56 -8.83 5.16
N SER A 41 25.65 -8.12 5.39
CA SER A 41 26.14 -7.81 6.74
C SER A 41 26.38 -6.32 6.87
N ALA A 42 25.92 -5.74 7.97
CA ALA A 42 26.26 -4.38 8.37
C ALA A 42 27.11 -4.39 9.64
N ARG A 43 27.93 -3.37 9.84
CA ARG A 43 28.57 -3.11 11.12
C ARG A 43 27.92 -1.90 11.77
N LEU A 44 27.42 -2.09 13.00
CA LEU A 44 26.93 -0.99 13.84
C LEU A 44 27.92 -0.81 15.00
N GLY A 45 28.92 0.05 14.79
CA GLY A 45 30.12 0.08 15.63
C GLY A 45 30.93 -1.20 15.45
N ASP A 46 31.24 -1.88 16.56
CA ASP A 46 31.99 -3.14 16.54
C ASP A 46 31.09 -4.39 16.42
N GLN A 47 29.77 -4.21 16.41
CA GLN A 47 28.84 -5.32 16.33
C GLN A 47 28.46 -5.63 14.88
N PRO A 48 28.77 -6.83 14.35
CA PRO A 48 28.24 -7.27 13.07
C PRO A 48 26.76 -7.64 13.21
N ILE A 49 25.97 -7.25 12.22
CA ILE A 49 24.56 -7.58 12.09
C ILE A 49 24.36 -8.26 10.74
N HIS A 50 23.94 -9.53 10.77
CA HIS A 50 23.62 -10.30 9.56
C HIS A 50 22.14 -10.17 9.25
N ILE A 51 21.83 -9.95 7.97
CA ILE A 51 20.48 -9.64 7.49
C ILE A 51 20.19 -10.50 6.26
N ALA A 52 19.25 -11.43 6.38
CA ALA A 52 18.81 -12.28 5.29
C ALA A 52 18.11 -11.48 4.16
N PRO A 53 18.01 -12.01 2.94
CA PRO A 53 17.27 -11.36 1.85
C PRO A 53 15.85 -10.96 2.28
N GLY A 54 15.45 -9.71 2.02
CA GLY A 54 14.14 -9.16 2.38
C GLY A 54 13.87 -8.98 3.88
N GLN A 55 14.82 -9.33 4.75
CA GLN A 55 14.65 -9.19 6.19
C GLN A 55 14.72 -7.71 6.59
N LEU A 56 13.84 -7.33 7.51
CA LEU A 56 13.80 -6.00 8.13
C LEU A 56 13.99 -6.14 9.64
N LEU A 57 14.95 -5.39 10.19
CA LEU A 57 15.26 -5.36 11.61
C LEU A 57 14.96 -3.98 12.19
N ALA A 58 14.23 -3.94 13.30
CA ALA A 58 14.16 -2.76 14.16
C ALA A 58 15.20 -2.90 15.27
N LEU A 59 16.18 -2.00 15.29
CA LEU A 59 17.35 -2.03 16.14
C LEU A 59 17.32 -0.85 17.10
N ARG A 60 17.73 -1.07 18.35
CA ARG A 60 17.93 -0.02 19.35
C ARG A 60 19.25 -0.26 20.05
N ARG A 61 19.89 0.83 20.48
CA ARG A 61 21.09 0.76 21.31
C ARG A 61 20.69 0.85 22.78
N ASP A 62 20.93 -0.22 23.53
CA ASP A 62 20.71 -0.31 24.98
C ASP A 62 22.07 -0.47 25.66
N ASP A 63 22.38 0.37 26.65
CA ASP A 63 23.59 0.26 27.50
C ASP A 63 24.87 -0.10 26.71
N ALA A 64 25.11 0.65 25.63
CA ALA A 64 26.22 0.54 24.67
C ALA A 64 26.14 -0.56 23.59
N ALA A 65 25.24 -1.55 23.67
CA ALA A 65 25.11 -2.63 22.68
C ALA A 65 23.89 -2.45 21.76
N TRP A 66 23.98 -2.92 20.51
CA TRP A 66 22.84 -2.95 19.60
C TRP A 66 21.99 -4.19 19.84
N ARG A 67 20.68 -4.00 19.93
CA ARG A 67 19.69 -5.06 20.12
C ARG A 67 18.64 -5.00 19.03
N THR A 68 18.27 -6.17 18.52
CA THR A 68 17.08 -6.34 17.68
C THR A 68 15.85 -6.32 18.56
N LEU A 69 15.03 -5.29 18.43
CA LEU A 69 13.72 -5.17 19.09
C LEU A 69 12.68 -6.02 18.38
N HIS A 70 12.65 -5.91 17.05
CA HIS A 70 11.75 -6.66 16.19
C HIS A 70 12.51 -7.12 14.95
N ALA A 71 12.16 -8.31 14.47
CA ALA A 71 12.65 -8.84 13.21
C ALA A 71 11.45 -9.28 12.38
N PHE A 72 11.38 -8.78 11.16
CA PHE A 72 10.53 -9.32 10.12
C PHE A 72 11.41 -10.13 9.19
N ALA A 73 11.11 -11.43 9.07
CA ALA A 73 11.79 -12.34 8.17
C ALA A 73 10.76 -12.88 7.16
N PRO A 74 10.95 -12.68 5.85
CA PRO A 74 9.95 -13.03 4.86
C PRO A 74 9.67 -14.54 4.80
N ASP A 75 10.66 -15.37 5.13
CA ASP A 75 10.57 -16.82 5.23
C ASP A 75 9.79 -17.30 6.47
N ALA A 76 9.74 -16.50 7.54
CA ALA A 76 8.91 -16.76 8.71
C ALA A 76 7.42 -16.50 8.45
N ILE A 77 7.08 -15.88 7.31
CA ILE A 77 5.70 -15.79 6.85
C ILE A 77 5.32 -17.12 6.22
N THR A 78 4.89 -18.05 7.06
CA THR A 78 4.09 -19.16 6.54
C THR A 78 2.78 -18.57 6.04
N ALA A 79 2.46 -18.75 4.76
CA ALA A 79 1.13 -18.45 4.23
C ALA A 79 0.10 -19.39 4.88
N ASN A 80 -0.22 -19.16 6.15
CA ASN A 80 -1.12 -19.99 6.97
C ASN A 80 -2.60 -19.73 6.65
N ARG A 81 -2.92 -19.19 5.47
CA ARG A 81 -4.28 -19.09 5.00
C ARG A 81 -4.40 -19.97 3.78
N VAL A 82 -5.25 -20.99 3.88
CA VAL A 82 -6.04 -21.40 2.72
C VAL A 82 -6.69 -20.10 2.25
N HIS A 83 -6.20 -19.54 1.14
CA HIS A 83 -6.80 -18.34 0.57
C HIS A 83 -8.24 -18.73 0.28
N ALA A 84 -9.18 -18.11 1.00
CA ALA A 84 -10.58 -18.27 0.69
C ALA A 84 -10.75 -17.94 -0.80
N PRO A 85 -11.55 -18.71 -1.55
CA PRO A 85 -11.69 -18.52 -2.98
C PRO A 85 -12.04 -17.05 -3.27
N THR A 86 -11.36 -16.44 -4.25
CA THR A 86 -11.58 -15.04 -4.61
C THR A 86 -12.17 -14.91 -6.00
N LEU A 87 -12.98 -13.87 -6.20
CA LEU A 87 -13.40 -13.43 -7.54
C LEU A 87 -12.49 -12.27 -7.99
N ALA A 88 -11.99 -12.37 -9.21
CA ALA A 88 -11.10 -11.38 -9.78
C ALA A 88 -11.86 -10.12 -10.25
N LEU A 89 -11.25 -8.96 -10.02
CA LEU A 89 -11.60 -7.69 -10.64
C LEU A 89 -10.71 -7.45 -11.86
N THR A 90 -11.29 -7.35 -13.03
CA THR A 90 -10.58 -7.25 -14.32
C THR A 90 -11.02 -6.03 -15.12
N GLY A 91 -10.33 -5.72 -16.23
CA GLY A 91 -10.71 -4.61 -17.10
C GLY A 91 -10.66 -3.25 -16.42
N TRP A 92 -9.61 -3.01 -15.61
CA TRP A 92 -9.46 -1.79 -14.84
C TRP A 92 -9.37 -0.56 -15.73
N GLN A 93 -10.09 0.48 -15.35
CA GLN A 93 -9.98 1.79 -15.96
C GLN A 93 -10.02 2.86 -14.88
N ALA A 94 -9.37 3.99 -15.14
CA ALA A 94 -9.44 5.16 -14.27
C ALA A 94 -9.69 6.42 -15.06
N ARG A 95 -10.25 7.44 -14.42
CA ARG A 95 -10.32 8.80 -14.96
C ARG A 95 -10.24 9.84 -13.85
N TRP A 96 -9.79 11.02 -14.25
CA TRP A 96 -9.95 12.25 -13.48
C TRP A 96 -11.28 12.93 -13.84
N ASP A 97 -11.66 13.95 -13.07
CA ASP A 97 -12.86 14.75 -13.31
C ASP A 97 -12.98 15.20 -14.77
N GLY A 98 -14.04 14.76 -15.44
CA GLY A 98 -14.33 15.14 -16.84
C GLY A 98 -13.36 14.60 -17.89
N ALA A 99 -12.35 13.82 -17.50
CA ALA A 99 -11.41 13.20 -18.42
C ALA A 99 -11.96 11.90 -19.03
N GLU A 100 -11.34 11.46 -20.14
CA GLU A 100 -11.62 10.16 -20.72
C GLU A 100 -11.11 9.01 -19.84
N TRP A 101 -11.74 7.84 -19.99
CA TRP A 101 -11.31 6.63 -19.29
C TRP A 101 -9.99 6.11 -19.84
N LEU A 102 -8.97 6.06 -18.98
CA LEU A 102 -7.70 5.42 -19.25
C LEU A 102 -7.80 3.93 -18.91
N ALA A 103 -7.47 3.06 -19.85
CA ALA A 103 -7.33 1.62 -19.58
C ALA A 103 -6.06 1.34 -18.77
N LEU A 104 -6.18 0.47 -17.76
CA LEU A 104 -5.10 0.11 -16.86
C LEU A 104 -4.98 -1.42 -16.75
N GLU A 105 -3.75 -1.91 -16.62
CA GLU A 105 -3.51 -3.34 -16.32
C GLU A 105 -3.92 -3.69 -14.88
N ARG A 106 -3.81 -2.71 -13.97
CA ARG A 106 -4.18 -2.78 -12.55
C ARG A 106 -4.56 -1.39 -12.06
N PRO A 107 -5.29 -1.23 -10.94
CA PRO A 107 -5.49 0.10 -10.39
C PRO A 107 -4.15 0.70 -9.96
N LEU A 108 -4.06 2.02 -10.08
CA LEU A 108 -2.88 2.81 -9.76
C LEU A 108 -3.26 3.99 -8.89
N ALA A 109 -2.43 4.36 -7.91
CA ALA A 109 -2.67 5.52 -7.05
C ALA A 109 -2.55 6.84 -7.85
N ALA A 110 -3.05 7.94 -7.27
CA ALA A 110 -3.08 9.25 -7.90
C ALA A 110 -1.71 9.67 -8.49
N TYR A 111 -0.63 9.56 -7.71
CA TYR A 111 0.73 9.93 -8.15
C TYR A 111 1.23 9.14 -9.38
N GLN A 112 0.72 7.94 -9.63
CA GLN A 112 1.12 7.11 -10.78
C GLN A 112 0.36 7.49 -12.05
N LEU A 113 -0.82 8.11 -11.90
CA LEU A 113 -1.68 8.53 -13.00
C LEU A 113 -1.41 9.98 -13.41
N VAL A 114 -0.85 10.80 -12.50
CA VAL A 114 -0.45 12.18 -12.78
C VAL A 114 0.91 12.19 -13.49
N LYS A 115 0.95 12.65 -14.75
CA LYS A 115 2.19 12.76 -15.53
C LYS A 115 3.10 13.92 -15.11
N HIS A 116 2.53 14.96 -14.49
CA HIS A 116 3.25 16.19 -14.12
C HIS A 116 2.75 16.72 -12.78
N ALA A 117 3.66 17.16 -11.92
CA ALA A 117 3.32 17.80 -10.65
C ALA A 117 2.41 19.03 -10.89
N PRO A 118 1.35 19.24 -10.07
CA PRO A 118 0.60 20.49 -10.08
C PRO A 118 1.53 21.68 -9.85
N ILE A 119 1.23 22.79 -10.52
CA ILE A 119 1.99 24.04 -10.35
C ILE A 119 1.93 24.47 -8.88
N GLY A 120 3.09 24.58 -8.24
CA GLY A 120 3.22 25.07 -6.86
C GLY A 120 3.37 23.99 -5.78
N ALA A 121 3.16 22.71 -6.10
CA ALA A 121 3.39 21.64 -5.13
C ALA A 121 4.89 21.33 -4.99
N GLN A 122 5.41 21.25 -3.76
CA GLN A 122 6.80 20.86 -3.55
C GLN A 122 6.99 19.36 -3.86
N PRO A 123 7.85 19.03 -4.83
CA PRO A 123 8.00 17.66 -5.27
C PRO A 123 8.80 16.80 -4.30
N LEU A 124 8.17 15.76 -3.75
CA LEU A 124 8.89 14.60 -3.24
C LEU A 124 9.19 13.66 -4.41
N LEU A 125 10.44 13.64 -4.87
CA LEU A 125 10.92 12.64 -5.81
C LEU A 125 10.98 11.27 -5.11
N MET A 126 10.09 10.37 -5.50
CA MET A 126 10.07 8.98 -5.07
C MET A 126 10.87 8.12 -6.07
N PRO A 127 11.92 7.40 -5.62
CA PRO A 127 12.85 6.68 -6.50
C PRO A 127 12.22 5.66 -7.45
N ILE A 128 11.05 5.11 -7.10
CA ILE A 128 10.39 4.05 -7.86
C ILE A 128 9.17 4.57 -8.63
N THR A 129 8.57 5.66 -8.15
CA THR A 129 7.21 6.04 -8.51
C THR A 129 7.06 7.46 -9.05
N GLY A 130 8.15 8.21 -9.18
CA GLY A 130 8.14 9.55 -9.73
C GLY A 130 7.96 10.61 -8.66
N TRP A 131 6.80 11.29 -8.62
CA TRP A 131 6.57 12.47 -7.80
C TRP A 131 5.35 12.31 -6.89
N ALA A 132 5.41 12.81 -5.65
CA ALA A 132 4.23 13.01 -4.82
C ALA A 132 4.27 14.37 -4.10
N ALA A 133 3.13 15.05 -3.97
CA ALA A 133 3.00 16.19 -3.06
C ALA A 133 2.98 15.66 -1.62
N HIS A 134 3.88 16.16 -0.77
CA HIS A 134 3.93 15.78 0.64
C HIS A 134 3.10 16.71 1.54
N ASP A 135 2.58 17.83 1.00
CA ASP A 135 1.91 18.90 1.76
C ASP A 135 0.40 18.67 1.93
N GLY A 136 -0.11 17.53 1.48
CA GLY A 136 -1.53 17.20 1.56
C GLY A 136 -2.39 17.94 0.53
N THR A 137 -1.77 18.56 -0.49
CA THR A 137 -2.51 19.21 -1.58
C THR A 137 -3.38 18.19 -2.33
N VAL A 138 -4.66 18.55 -2.48
CA VAL A 138 -5.63 17.82 -3.28
C VAL A 138 -5.27 17.97 -4.76
N VAL A 139 -5.23 16.86 -5.51
CA VAL A 139 -4.82 16.85 -6.92
C VAL A 139 -6.00 16.91 -7.91
N ALA A 140 -7.23 16.60 -7.46
CA ALA A 140 -8.47 16.67 -8.24
C ALA A 140 -9.69 16.72 -7.28
N GLU A 141 -10.89 17.05 -7.77
CA GLU A 141 -12.10 16.93 -6.95
C GLU A 141 -12.50 15.46 -6.79
N THR A 142 -12.38 14.66 -7.85
CA THR A 142 -12.51 13.20 -7.79
C THR A 142 -11.54 12.47 -8.71
N MET A 143 -11.29 11.21 -8.36
CA MET A 143 -10.66 10.22 -9.22
C MET A 143 -11.53 8.97 -9.20
N GLU A 144 -11.95 8.50 -10.36
CA GLU A 144 -12.83 7.34 -10.47
C GLU A 144 -12.08 6.14 -11.03
N TYR A 145 -12.33 4.97 -10.45
CA TYR A 145 -11.98 3.67 -10.99
C TYR A 145 -13.23 2.90 -11.36
N ARG A 146 -13.13 2.06 -12.39
CA ARG A 146 -14.08 0.99 -12.63
C ARG A 146 -13.37 -0.31 -12.97
N ALA A 147 -14.00 -1.42 -12.59
CA ALA A 147 -13.55 -2.77 -12.89
C ALA A 147 -14.75 -3.68 -13.12
N THR A 148 -14.51 -4.77 -13.84
CA THR A 148 -15.48 -5.82 -14.11
C THR A 148 -15.32 -6.98 -13.14
N LEU A 149 -16.43 -7.44 -12.58
CA LEU A 149 -16.55 -8.61 -11.73
C LEU A 149 -17.41 -9.66 -12.44
N GLN A 150 -16.92 -10.90 -12.52
CA GLN A 150 -17.69 -12.04 -13.00
C GLN A 150 -18.20 -12.89 -11.83
N VAL A 151 -19.52 -12.93 -11.65
CA VAL A 151 -20.17 -13.66 -10.55
C VAL A 151 -20.78 -14.97 -11.08
N PRO A 152 -20.50 -16.12 -10.46
CA PRO A 152 -21.05 -17.40 -10.93
C PRO A 152 -22.57 -17.51 -10.72
N SER A 153 -23.17 -18.50 -11.36
CA SER A 153 -24.54 -18.93 -11.11
C SER A 153 -24.51 -20.34 -10.51
N PRO A 154 -25.09 -20.57 -9.31
CA PRO A 154 -25.81 -19.60 -8.47
C PRO A 154 -24.89 -18.55 -7.84
N VAL A 155 -25.45 -17.39 -7.52
CA VAL A 155 -24.72 -16.31 -6.82
C VAL A 155 -24.31 -16.81 -5.43
N PRO A 156 -23.04 -16.69 -5.03
CA PRO A 156 -22.59 -17.08 -3.69
C PRO A 156 -23.28 -16.25 -2.61
N LYS A 157 -23.61 -16.91 -1.48
CA LYS A 157 -24.32 -16.25 -0.36
C LYS A 157 -23.46 -15.24 0.39
N HIS A 158 -22.16 -15.47 0.42
CA HIS A 158 -21.19 -14.61 1.10
C HIS A 158 -20.16 -14.14 0.08
N LEU A 159 -20.21 -12.84 -0.21
CA LEU A 159 -19.26 -12.15 -1.06
C LEU A 159 -18.85 -10.89 -0.33
N THR A 160 -17.57 -10.78 0.01
CA THR A 160 -17.05 -9.65 0.78
C THR A 160 -15.97 -8.95 -0.02
N LEU A 161 -16.17 -7.66 -0.33
CA LEU A 161 -15.10 -6.80 -0.82
C LEU A 161 -14.17 -6.45 0.35
N VAL A 162 -12.89 -6.73 0.20
CA VAL A 162 -11.85 -6.44 1.19
C VAL A 162 -10.99 -5.28 0.69
N LEU A 163 -10.96 -4.20 1.46
CA LEU A 163 -10.12 -3.03 1.24
C LEU A 163 -9.05 -2.97 2.34
N GLU A 164 -7.79 -3.08 1.97
CA GLU A 164 -6.64 -3.06 2.87
C GLU A 164 -6.05 -1.65 3.00
N PRO A 165 -5.80 -1.12 4.21
CA PRO A 165 -5.35 0.26 4.41
C PRO A 165 -4.01 0.62 3.75
N THR A 166 -3.12 -0.36 3.60
CA THR A 166 -1.84 -0.18 2.90
C THR A 166 -1.99 -0.22 1.38
N ALA A 167 -3.08 -0.80 0.87
CA ALA A 167 -3.39 -0.94 -0.54
C ALA A 167 -4.33 0.15 -1.07
N GLN A 168 -5.23 0.68 -0.24
CA GLN A 168 -6.16 1.75 -0.58
C GLN A 168 -6.15 2.85 0.48
N ARG A 169 -6.19 4.10 0.02
CA ARG A 169 -6.10 5.28 0.89
C ARG A 169 -7.03 6.39 0.39
N GLY A 170 -7.59 7.14 1.33
CA GLY A 170 -8.42 8.33 1.07
C GLY A 170 -9.88 8.14 1.47
N ALA A 171 -10.70 9.15 1.15
CA ALA A 171 -12.15 9.05 1.24
C ALA A 171 -12.70 8.41 -0.04
N LEU A 172 -13.28 7.21 0.09
CA LEU A 172 -13.74 6.37 -1.00
C LEU A 172 -15.26 6.25 -0.99
N ARG A 173 -15.87 6.36 -2.15
CA ARG A 173 -17.22 5.89 -2.41
C ARG A 173 -17.15 4.64 -3.29
N VAL A 174 -17.60 3.51 -2.77
CA VAL A 174 -17.71 2.25 -3.49
C VAL A 174 -19.14 2.12 -4.00
N GLN A 175 -19.33 1.69 -5.25
CA GLN A 175 -20.63 1.44 -5.84
C GLN A 175 -20.62 0.14 -6.64
N LEU A 176 -21.66 -0.67 -6.44
CA LEU A 176 -21.89 -1.92 -7.17
C LEU A 176 -23.40 -2.08 -7.37
N GLY A 177 -23.83 -2.14 -8.64
CA GLY A 177 -25.25 -2.08 -8.98
C GLY A 177 -25.92 -0.81 -8.41
N ALA A 178 -27.01 -0.99 -7.67
CA ALA A 178 -27.75 0.09 -7.03
C ALA A 178 -27.24 0.45 -5.62
N ARG A 179 -26.27 -0.29 -5.08
CA ARG A 179 -25.75 -0.09 -3.72
C ARG A 179 -24.51 0.78 -3.73
N SER A 180 -24.35 1.59 -2.68
CA SER A 180 -23.14 2.40 -2.47
C SER A 180 -22.76 2.46 -1.00
N TRP A 181 -21.46 2.57 -0.75
CA TRP A 181 -20.85 2.64 0.58
C TRP A 181 -19.81 3.75 0.59
N GLU A 182 -19.71 4.47 1.70
CA GLU A 182 -18.66 5.46 1.93
C GLU A 182 -17.67 4.92 2.97
N VAL A 183 -16.39 5.00 2.66
CA VAL A 183 -15.29 4.46 3.46
C VAL A 183 -14.19 5.51 3.55
N VAL A 184 -13.62 5.70 4.73
CA VAL A 184 -12.41 6.51 4.90
C VAL A 184 -11.27 5.61 5.32
N MET A 185 -10.18 5.62 4.57
CA MET A 185 -9.02 4.76 4.79
C MET A 185 -7.76 5.61 5.01
N ALA A 186 -7.14 5.41 6.16
CA ALA A 186 -5.83 5.97 6.48
C ALA A 186 -4.74 4.91 6.24
N ASP A 187 -3.56 5.33 5.77
CA ASP A 187 -2.41 4.44 5.46
C ASP A 187 -1.93 3.60 6.66
N ILE A 188 -2.30 3.99 7.88
CA ILE A 188 -1.89 3.38 9.14
C ILE A 188 -2.99 2.49 9.78
N GLY A 189 -4.08 2.21 9.05
CA GLY A 189 -5.13 1.34 9.56
C GLY A 189 -4.60 -0.09 9.77
N GLU A 190 -4.84 -0.66 10.95
CA GLU A 190 -4.37 -2.02 11.28
C GLU A 190 -5.27 -3.13 10.72
N ALA A 191 -6.52 -2.81 10.35
CA ALA A 191 -7.50 -3.79 9.90
C ALA A 191 -8.11 -3.43 8.55
N PRO A 192 -8.36 -4.41 7.67
CA PRO A 192 -9.04 -4.16 6.41
C PRO A 192 -10.53 -3.90 6.61
N THR A 193 -11.05 -2.98 5.79
CA THR A 193 -12.48 -2.71 5.69
C THR A 193 -13.13 -3.81 4.86
N ARG A 194 -14.28 -4.30 5.32
CA ARG A 194 -15.03 -5.38 4.68
C ARG A 194 -16.43 -4.90 4.34
N ILE A 195 -16.84 -5.11 3.09
CA ILE A 195 -18.16 -4.73 2.59
C ILE A 195 -18.86 -5.98 2.04
N GLU A 196 -20.02 -6.32 2.60
CA GLU A 196 -20.86 -7.41 2.10
C GLU A 196 -21.55 -7.01 0.79
N LEU A 197 -21.41 -7.86 -0.24
CA LEU A 197 -21.85 -7.60 -1.61
C LEU A 197 -23.02 -8.48 -2.06
N ALA A 198 -23.42 -9.50 -1.29
CA ALA A 198 -24.35 -10.52 -1.76
C ALA A 198 -25.66 -9.95 -2.36
N ASP A 199 -26.22 -8.90 -1.74
CA ASP A 199 -27.45 -8.25 -2.21
C ASP A 199 -27.21 -7.17 -3.29
N ALA A 200 -25.96 -6.89 -3.64
CA ALA A 200 -25.56 -5.87 -4.59
C ALA A 200 -25.19 -6.43 -5.97
N VAL A 201 -24.95 -7.74 -6.06
CA VAL A 201 -24.53 -8.43 -7.28
C VAL A 201 -25.65 -9.24 -7.92
N VAL A 202 -25.52 -9.45 -9.21
CA VAL A 202 -26.30 -10.43 -9.98
C VAL A 202 -25.38 -11.48 -10.59
N ALA A 203 -25.90 -12.64 -10.98
CA ALA A 203 -25.11 -13.62 -11.73
C ALA A 203 -24.64 -13.02 -13.07
N GLY A 204 -23.40 -13.30 -13.46
CA GLY A 204 -22.75 -12.76 -14.66
C GLY A 204 -21.91 -11.50 -14.40
N THR A 205 -21.88 -10.61 -15.38
CA THR A 205 -21.04 -9.41 -15.39
C THR A 205 -21.61 -8.32 -14.50
N ASN A 206 -20.80 -7.82 -13.56
CA ASN A 206 -21.10 -6.66 -12.73
C ASN A 206 -19.98 -5.61 -12.89
N GLU A 207 -20.30 -4.33 -12.76
CA GLU A 207 -19.32 -3.24 -12.77
C GLU A 207 -19.16 -2.68 -11.35
N LEU A 208 -17.95 -2.78 -10.79
CA LEU A 208 -17.56 -2.13 -9.55
C LEU A 208 -17.01 -0.75 -9.88
N ARG A 209 -17.52 0.30 -9.23
CA ARG A 209 -16.97 1.65 -9.28
C ARG A 209 -16.43 2.06 -7.92
N ILE A 210 -15.28 2.73 -7.93
CA ILE A 210 -14.68 3.31 -6.72
C ILE A 210 -14.29 4.75 -7.04
N THR A 211 -14.89 5.70 -6.34
CA THR A 211 -14.57 7.13 -6.47
C THR A 211 -13.76 7.56 -5.26
N VAL A 212 -12.56 8.10 -5.48
CA VAL A 212 -11.77 8.79 -4.47
C VAL A 212 -12.18 10.26 -4.47
N ILE A 213 -12.61 10.76 -3.33
CA ILE A 213 -13.08 12.14 -3.16
C ILE A 213 -11.90 12.98 -2.67
N LYS A 214 -11.64 14.09 -3.37
CA LYS A 214 -10.54 15.03 -3.12
C LYS A 214 -9.21 14.32 -2.88
N PRO A 215 -8.75 13.45 -3.81
CA PRO A 215 -7.53 12.68 -3.62
C PRO A 215 -6.33 13.60 -3.41
N MET A 216 -5.49 13.27 -2.43
CA MET A 216 -4.10 13.71 -2.36
C MET A 216 -3.21 12.82 -3.24
N SER A 217 -1.96 13.20 -3.48
CA SER A 217 -1.06 12.45 -4.37
C SER A 217 -0.92 10.97 -4.01
N LEU A 218 -0.89 10.62 -2.71
CA LEU A 218 -0.74 9.24 -2.23
C LEU A 218 -2.06 8.46 -2.12
N ASP A 219 -3.20 9.11 -2.38
CA ASP A 219 -4.52 8.49 -2.27
C ASP A 219 -4.86 7.68 -3.53
N GLY A 220 -5.87 6.82 -3.40
CA GLY A 220 -6.32 5.91 -4.45
C GLY A 220 -6.00 4.45 -4.16
N ILE A 221 -5.94 3.66 -5.22
CA ILE A 221 -5.83 2.20 -5.15
C ILE A 221 -4.46 1.78 -5.69
N LYS A 222 -3.55 1.38 -4.80
CA LYS A 222 -2.18 0.93 -5.09
C LYS A 222 -2.15 -0.54 -5.53
N TRP A 223 -3.08 -1.34 -5.00
CA TRP A 223 -3.28 -2.76 -5.32
C TRP A 223 -4.76 -3.07 -5.46
N ALA A 224 -5.10 -4.01 -6.35
CA ALA A 224 -6.48 -4.39 -6.58
C ALA A 224 -7.13 -4.92 -5.29
N PRO A 225 -8.33 -4.45 -4.93
CA PRO A 225 -9.13 -5.07 -3.88
C PRO A 225 -9.43 -6.53 -4.17
N GLU A 226 -9.65 -7.30 -3.12
CA GLU A 226 -10.06 -8.70 -3.23
C GLU A 226 -11.56 -8.83 -2.98
N ILE A 227 -12.21 -9.75 -3.71
CA ILE A 227 -13.57 -10.18 -3.40
C ILE A 227 -13.49 -11.61 -2.92
N VAL A 228 -13.68 -11.80 -1.62
CA VAL A 228 -13.61 -13.10 -0.96
C VAL A 228 -14.97 -13.79 -1.01
N VAL A 229 -14.98 -15.06 -1.38
CA VAL A 229 -16.13 -15.96 -1.35
C VAL A 229 -16.07 -16.79 -0.07
N GLY A 230 -17.13 -16.70 0.74
CA GLY A 230 -17.27 -17.39 2.02
C GLY A 230 -18.36 -18.47 2.04
#